data_AF-A0A0G4QH95-F1
#
_entry.id   AF-A0A0G4QH95-F1
#
_cell.length_a   1.000
_cell.length_b   1.000
_cell.length_c   1.000
_cell.angle_alpha   90.00
_cell.angle_beta   90.00
_cell.angle_gamma   90.00
#
_symmetry.space_group_name_H-M   'P 1'
#
loop_
_entity.id
_entity.type
_entity.pdbx_description
1 polymer ?
#
loop_
_entity_poly.entity_id
_entity_poly.type
_entity_poly.pdbx_seq_one_letter_code
_entity_poly.pdbx_strand_id
1 'polypeptide(L)'
;MLKFDKDNRLVLDELKTLEDYLRALAYCNSSIMRIDTSLDKHQESDSDWAIRARTARKYLNWQRRAICDQLAILKRQRKEVDYSRRILRNEILVAELKKLITHEEFMQLVNKAETEVSAQLVSVLEVEHDYD
;
A
#
# COMPACT_ATOMS: atom_id res chain seq x y z
N MET A 1 20.57 3.54 1.02
CA MET A 1 20.94 4.50 2.09
C MET A 1 20.15 5.77 1.85
N LEU A 2 19.52 6.36 2.88
CA LEU A 2 18.75 7.60 2.70
C LEU A 2 19.69 8.76 2.32
N LYS A 3 19.27 9.58 1.37
CA LYS A 3 20.02 10.77 0.93
C LYS A 3 19.45 12.02 1.58
N PHE A 4 20.35 12.93 1.93
CA PHE A 4 20.01 14.21 2.56
C PHE A 4 20.60 15.35 1.74
N ASP A 5 19.90 16.48 1.71
CA ASP A 5 20.43 17.70 1.12
C ASP A 5 21.43 18.40 2.07
N LYS A 6 21.97 19.53 1.62
CA LYS A 6 22.90 20.38 2.39
C LYS A 6 22.32 20.92 3.70
N ASP A 7 21.00 20.90 3.86
CA ASP A 7 20.29 21.34 5.05
C ASP A 7 19.87 20.15 5.94
N ASN A 8 20.46 18.96 5.72
CA ASN A 8 20.13 17.69 6.38
C ASN A 8 18.66 17.26 6.21
N ARG A 9 18.01 17.67 5.12
CA ARG A 9 16.63 17.28 4.82
C ARG A 9 16.61 16.07 3.90
N LEU A 10 15.67 15.17 4.14
CA LEU A 10 15.53 13.97 3.32
C LEU A 10 15.18 14.34 1.86
N VAL A 11 15.94 13.81 0.90
CA VAL A 11 15.66 14.02 -0.54
C VAL A 11 14.64 12.98 -1.01
N LEU A 12 13.38 13.41 -1.16
CA LEU A 12 12.28 12.51 -1.52
C LEU A 12 12.37 11.97 -2.95
N ASP A 13 12.91 12.75 -3.88
CA ASP A 13 13.01 12.37 -5.31
C ASP A 13 13.95 11.18 -5.56
N GLU A 14 14.81 10.86 -4.60
CA GLU A 14 15.74 9.74 -4.66
C GLU A 14 15.12 8.43 -4.15
N LEU A 15 13.91 8.48 -3.57
CA LEU A 15 13.20 7.30 -3.08
C LEU A 15 12.47 6.61 -4.24
N LYS A 16 12.92 5.41 -4.61
CA LYS A 16 12.39 4.68 -5.78
C LYS A 16 11.66 3.40 -5.40
N THR A 17 12.10 2.73 -4.34
CA THR A 17 11.56 1.43 -3.94
C THR A 17 10.67 1.53 -2.72
N LEU A 18 9.77 0.55 -2.55
CA LEU A 18 8.95 0.42 -1.33
C LEU A 18 9.82 0.45 -0.06
N GLU A 19 10.98 -0.21 -0.11
CA GLU A 19 11.91 -0.27 1.01
C GLU A 19 12.51 1.11 1.33
N ASP A 20 12.85 1.90 0.31
CA ASP A 20 13.34 3.27 0.49
C ASP A 20 12.31 4.14 1.20
N TYR A 21 11.05 4.09 0.76
CA TYR A 21 9.95 4.81 1.40
C TYR A 21 9.69 4.35 2.84
N LEU A 22 9.78 3.04 3.13
CA LEU A 22 9.62 2.52 4.49
C LEU A 22 10.76 2.96 5.41
N ARG A 23 12.01 2.95 4.94
CA ARG A 23 13.16 3.46 5.72
C ARG A 23 13.03 4.96 5.96
N ALA A 24 12.61 5.72 4.94
CA ALA A 24 12.36 7.15 5.06
C ALA A 24 11.26 7.45 6.08
N LEU A 25 10.17 6.68 6.07
CA LEU A 25 9.09 6.79 7.05
C LEU A 25 9.57 6.53 8.48
N ALA A 26 10.35 5.45 8.67
CA ALA A 26 10.93 5.12 9.96
C ALA A 26 11.85 6.25 10.47
N TYR A 27 12.68 6.81 9.60
CA TYR A 27 13.50 7.99 9.91
C TYR A 27 12.64 9.16 10.37
N CYS A 28 11.64 9.58 9.59
CA CYS A 28 10.76 10.70 9.95
C CYS A 28 10.08 10.48 11.31
N ASN A 29 9.52 9.30 11.56
CA ASN A 29 8.86 8.98 12.84
C ASN A 29 9.83 9.05 14.02
N SER A 30 11.03 8.47 13.87
CA SER A 30 12.04 8.50 14.93
C SER A 30 12.54 9.92 15.23
N SER A 31 12.75 10.73 14.19
CA SER A 31 13.21 12.12 14.32
C SER A 31 12.15 13.02 14.94
N ILE A 32 10.88 12.86 14.56
CA ILE A 32 9.76 13.57 15.19
C ILE A 32 9.68 13.20 16.68
N MET A 33 9.73 11.92 17.01
CA MET A 33 9.68 11.46 18.41
C MET A 33 10.83 12.04 19.24
N ARG A 34 12.05 12.11 18.67
CA ARG A 34 13.21 12.73 19.34
C ARG A 34 12.99 14.21 19.59
N ILE A 35 12.50 14.95 18.58
CA ILE A 35 12.22 16.38 18.71
C ILE A 35 11.13 16.62 19.77
N ASP A 36 10.06 15.84 19.75
CA ASP A 36 8.96 15.95 20.74
C ASP A 36 9.48 15.70 22.16
N THR A 37 10.26 14.63 22.34
CA THR A 37 10.90 14.31 23.63
C THR A 37 11.83 15.43 24.12
N SER A 38 12.58 16.05 23.22
CA SER A 38 13.46 17.17 23.57
C SER A 38 12.66 18.43 23.91
N LEU A 39 11.61 18.74 23.15
CA LEU A 39 10.73 19.89 23.42
C LEU A 39 10.02 19.74 24.77
N ASP A 40 9.57 18.53 25.11
CA ASP A 40 8.90 18.27 26.41
C ASP A 40 9.86 18.43 27.60
N LYS A 41 11.15 18.14 27.41
CA LYS A 41 12.19 18.26 28.44
C LYS A 41 12.68 19.68 28.66
N HIS A 42 12.60 20.54 27.65
CA HIS A 42 13.09 21.92 27.73
C HIS A 42 11.96 22.86 28.16
N GLN A 43 12.09 23.50 29.33
CA GLN A 43 11.10 24.44 29.88
C GLN A 43 11.00 25.77 29.11
N GLU A 44 12.06 26.19 28.40
CA GLU A 44 12.09 27.45 27.67
C GLU A 44 11.44 27.30 26.28
N SER A 45 10.12 27.50 26.25
CA SER A 45 9.29 27.46 25.04
C SER A 45 9.71 28.45 23.95
N ASP A 46 10.33 29.58 24.30
CA ASP A 46 10.61 30.70 23.38
C ASP A 46 12.09 30.84 23.01
N SER A 47 12.92 29.84 23.32
CA SER A 47 14.29 29.81 22.84
C SER A 47 14.35 29.67 21.31
N ASP A 48 15.34 30.30 20.66
CA ASP A 48 15.59 30.17 19.21
C ASP A 48 15.72 28.68 18.80
N TRP A 49 16.28 27.86 19.69
CA TRP A 49 16.32 26.41 19.53
C TRP A 49 14.91 25.79 19.43
N ALA A 50 13.98 26.13 20.32
CA ALA A 50 12.63 25.58 20.34
C ALA A 50 11.85 25.95 19.07
N ILE A 51 12.02 27.18 18.57
CA ILE A 51 11.42 27.64 17.31
C ILE A 51 11.95 26.82 16.12
N ARG A 52 13.27 26.62 16.05
CA ARG A 52 13.91 25.78 15.01
C ARG A 52 13.47 24.33 15.10
N ALA A 53 13.38 23.77 16.30
CA ALA A 53 12.92 22.40 16.55
C ALA A 53 11.47 22.20 16.09
N ARG A 54 10.55 23.11 16.44
CA ARG A 54 9.15 23.09 15.95
C ARG A 54 9.07 23.20 14.44
N THR A 55 9.89 24.04 13.83
CA THR A 55 9.97 24.18 12.36
C THR A 55 10.43 22.88 11.71
N ALA A 56 11.51 22.27 12.22
CA ALA A 56 12.02 20.99 11.74
C ALA A 56 10.97 19.88 11.89
N ARG A 57 10.27 19.82 13.03
CA ARG A 57 9.16 18.89 13.27
C ARG A 57 8.01 19.06 12.27
N LYS A 58 7.61 20.31 11.98
CA LYS A 58 6.56 20.59 11.00
C LYS A 58 6.97 20.09 9.62
N TYR A 59 8.22 20.31 9.23
CA TYR A 59 8.75 19.83 7.96
C TYR A 59 8.82 18.29 7.90
N LEU A 60 9.31 17.63 8.94
CA LEU A 60 9.32 16.16 9.02
C LEU A 60 7.91 15.57 8.94
N ASN A 61 6.91 16.21 9.54
CA ASN A 61 5.52 15.78 9.40
C ASN A 61 4.98 15.92 7.97
N TRP A 62 5.36 16.99 7.27
CA TRP A 62 5.03 17.14 5.85
C TRP A 62 5.68 16.03 5.02
N GLN A 63 6.97 15.75 5.23
CA GLN A 63 7.67 14.65 4.55
C GLN A 63 7.04 13.30 4.86
N ARG A 64 6.71 13.04 6.13
CA ARG A 64 6.00 11.83 6.58
C ARG A 64 4.70 11.64 5.81
N ARG A 65 3.92 12.70 5.62
CA ARG A 65 2.65 12.64 4.86
C ARG A 65 2.90 12.30 3.39
N ALA A 66 3.82 12.99 2.74
CA ALA A 66 4.18 12.71 1.34
C ALA A 66 4.65 11.27 1.14
N ILE A 67 5.47 10.74 2.06
CA ILE A 67 5.92 9.34 2.05
C ILE A 67 4.73 8.37 2.19
N CYS A 68 3.80 8.63 3.11
CA CYS A 68 2.61 7.80 3.28
C CYS A 68 1.73 7.78 2.02
N ASP A 69 1.55 8.93 1.36
CA ASP A 69 0.78 9.03 0.12
C ASP A 69 1.41 8.19 -0.99
N GLN A 70 2.74 8.26 -1.16
CA GLN A 70 3.47 7.42 -2.12
C GLN A 70 3.39 5.93 -1.77
N LEU A 71 3.50 5.57 -0.48
CA LEU A 71 3.33 4.18 -0.04
C LEU A 71 1.92 3.64 -0.34
N ALA A 72 0.88 4.47 -0.23
CA ALA A 72 -0.48 4.07 -0.57
C ALA A 72 -0.62 3.78 -2.08
N ILE A 73 -0.01 4.61 -2.93
CA ILE A 73 0.04 4.40 -4.38
C ILE A 73 0.76 3.08 -4.71
N LEU A 74 1.96 2.88 -4.17
CA LEU A 74 2.75 1.66 -4.41
C LEU A 74 2.03 0.39 -3.94
N LYS A 75 1.36 0.45 -2.78
CA LYS A 75 0.54 -0.67 -2.27
C LYS A 75 -0.62 -0.98 -3.21
N ARG A 76 -1.30 0.05 -3.73
CA ARG A 76 -2.39 -0.13 -4.70
C ARG A 76 -1.87 -0.75 -6.00
N GLN A 77 -0.79 -0.21 -6.56
CA GLN A 77 -0.17 -0.75 -7.77
C GLN A 77 0.23 -2.22 -7.62
N ARG A 78 0.80 -2.61 -6.47
CA ARG A 78 1.14 -4.02 -6.21
C ARG A 78 -0.11 -4.91 -6.19
N LYS A 79 -1.20 -4.47 -5.57
CA LYS A 79 -2.48 -5.21 -5.58
C LYS A 79 -3.02 -5.38 -7.00
N GLU A 80 -2.99 -4.33 -7.82
CA GLU A 80 -3.41 -4.41 -9.21
C GLU A 80 -2.55 -5.39 -10.01
N VAL A 81 -1.22 -5.34 -9.86
CA VAL A 81 -0.30 -6.28 -10.53
C VAL A 81 -0.56 -7.71 -10.09
N ASP A 82 -0.77 -7.97 -8.80
CA ASP A 82 -1.06 -9.31 -8.30
C ASP A 82 -2.43 -9.82 -8.79
N TYR A 83 -3.43 -8.93 -8.88
CA TYR A 83 -4.74 -9.23 -9.46
C TYR A 83 -4.62 -9.56 -10.96
N SER A 84 -3.97 -8.70 -11.75
CA SER A 84 -3.72 -8.95 -13.18
C SER A 84 -2.92 -10.24 -13.40
N ARG A 85 -1.92 -10.53 -12.56
CA ARG A 85 -1.17 -11.79 -12.62
C ARG A 85 -2.09 -12.98 -12.39
N ARG A 86 -3.01 -12.90 -11.42
CA ARG A 86 -3.97 -13.99 -11.14
C ARG A 86 -4.90 -14.22 -12.34
N ILE A 87 -5.46 -13.15 -12.92
CA ILE A 87 -6.30 -13.25 -14.12
C ILE A 87 -5.52 -13.89 -15.26
N LEU A 88 -4.37 -13.30 -15.63
CA LEU A 88 -3.58 -13.76 -16.75
C LEU A 88 -3.12 -15.21 -16.58
N ARG A 89 -2.72 -15.59 -15.36
CA ARG A 89 -2.37 -16.99 -15.05
C ARG A 89 -3.55 -17.92 -15.29
N ASN A 90 -4.75 -17.55 -14.86
CA ASN A 90 -5.94 -18.36 -15.04
C ASN A 90 -6.34 -18.47 -16.53
N GLU A 91 -6.28 -17.36 -17.27
CA GLU A 91 -6.55 -17.35 -18.72
C GLU A 91 -5.57 -18.26 -19.49
N ILE A 92 -4.27 -18.14 -19.20
CA ILE A 92 -3.24 -19.01 -19.77
C ILE A 92 -3.51 -20.48 -19.40
N LEU A 93 -3.83 -20.76 -18.13
CA LEU A 93 -4.10 -22.11 -17.67
C LEU A 93 -5.33 -22.71 -18.37
N VAL A 94 -6.40 -21.95 -18.56
CA VAL A 94 -7.58 -22.40 -19.33
C VAL A 94 -7.20 -22.64 -20.80
N ALA A 95 -6.38 -21.77 -21.40
CA ALA A 95 -5.93 -21.94 -22.77
C ALA A 95 -5.06 -23.21 -22.96
N GLU A 96 -4.17 -23.52 -22.01
CA GLU A 96 -3.38 -24.75 -22.02
C GLU A 96 -4.25 -25.99 -21.78
N LEU A 97 -5.21 -25.93 -20.84
CA LEU A 97 -6.14 -27.03 -20.59
C LEU A 97 -6.99 -27.37 -21.82
N LYS A 98 -7.47 -26.35 -22.55
CA LYS A 98 -8.22 -26.53 -23.79
C LYS A 98 -7.45 -27.29 -24.87
N LYS A 99 -6.12 -27.30 -24.83
CA LYS A 99 -5.30 -28.08 -25.78
C LYS A 99 -5.24 -29.57 -25.43
N LEU A 100 -5.51 -29.92 -24.17
CA LEU A 100 -5.34 -31.28 -23.65
C LEU A 100 -6.65 -32.09 -23.65
N ILE A 101 -7.80 -31.41 -23.61
CA ILE A 101 -9.11 -32.06 -23.50
C ILE A 101 -9.95 -31.86 -24.76
N THR A 102 -10.93 -32.74 -24.96
CA THR A 102 -11.88 -32.58 -26.06
C THR A 102 -12.83 -31.40 -25.81
N HIS A 103 -13.42 -30.88 -26.89
CA HIS A 103 -14.35 -29.75 -26.78
C HIS A 103 -15.57 -30.09 -25.90
N GLU A 104 -16.08 -31.32 -25.99
CA GLU A 104 -17.23 -31.76 -25.22
C GLU A 104 -16.94 -31.79 -23.72
N GLU A 105 -15.78 -32.33 -23.32
CA GLU A 105 -15.33 -32.35 -21.92
C GLU A 105 -15.14 -30.93 -21.37
N PHE A 106 -14.59 -30.01 -22.18
CA PHE A 106 -14.47 -28.61 -21.78
C PHE A 106 -15.85 -27.96 -21.55
N MET A 107 -16.82 -28.19 -22.44
CA MET A 107 -18.16 -27.61 -22.31
C MET A 107 -18.90 -28.16 -21.08
N GLN A 108 -18.70 -29.43 -20.73
CA GLN A 108 -19.25 -29.98 -19.47
C GLN A 108 -18.68 -29.27 -18.24
N LEU A 109 -17.39 -28.94 -18.24
CA LEU A 109 -16.75 -28.19 -17.14
C LEU A 109 -17.28 -26.75 -17.07
N VAL A 110 -17.49 -26.09 -18.22
CA VAL A 110 -18.08 -24.74 -18.28
C VAL A 110 -19.50 -24.75 -17.68
N ASN A 111 -20.36 -25.66 -18.11
CA ASN A 111 -21.73 -25.75 -17.61
C ASN A 111 -21.78 -25.99 -16.09
N LYS A 112 -20.89 -26.85 -15.57
CA LYS A 112 -20.75 -27.05 -14.12
C LYS A 112 -20.33 -25.77 -13.41
N ALA A 113 -19.32 -25.08 -13.93
CA ALA A 113 -18.84 -23.83 -13.34
C ALA A 113 -19.92 -22.73 -13.33
N GLU A 114 -20.68 -22.57 -14.42
CA GLU A 114 -21.78 -21.60 -14.49
C GLU A 114 -22.91 -21.91 -13.50
N THR A 115 -23.24 -23.19 -13.33
CA THR A 115 -24.24 -23.64 -12.35
C THR A 115 -23.79 -23.31 -10.93
N GLU A 116 -22.52 -23.57 -10.61
CA GLU A 116 -21.95 -23.30 -9.29
C GLU A 116 -21.83 -21.79 -8.99
N VAL A 117 -21.41 -20.99 -9.98
CA VAL A 117 -21.37 -19.52 -9.86
C VAL A 117 -22.78 -18.97 -9.63
N SER A 118 -23.77 -19.46 -10.36
CA SER A 118 -25.16 -19.03 -10.19
C SER A 118 -25.66 -19.36 -8.78
N ALA A 119 -25.37 -20.57 -8.28
CA ALA A 119 -25.74 -20.97 -6.92
C ALA A 119 -25.06 -20.10 -5.85
N GLN A 120 -23.77 -19.79 -6.01
CA GLN A 120 -23.04 -18.92 -5.07
C GLN A 120 -23.59 -17.48 -5.10
N LEU A 121 -23.89 -16.93 -6.27
CA LEU A 121 -24.46 -15.58 -6.39
C LEU A 121 -25.85 -15.47 -5.75
N VAL A 122 -26.70 -16.48 -5.94
CA VAL A 122 -28.01 -16.55 -5.28
C VAL A 122 -27.85 -16.57 -3.76
N SER A 123 -26.92 -17.38 -3.24
CA SER A 123 -26.67 -17.45 -1.79
C SER A 123 -26.16 -16.14 -1.18
N VAL A 124 -25.41 -15.32 -1.94
CA VAL A 124 -24.94 -14.01 -1.48
C VAL A 124 -26.10 -13.00 -1.41
N LEU A 125 -27.04 -13.06 -2.35
CA LEU A 125 -28.21 -12.18 -2.39
C LEU A 125 -29.24 -12.49 -1.30
N GLU A 126 -29.36 -13.76 -0.91
CA GLU A 126 -30.27 -14.19 0.17
C GLU A 126 -29.79 -13.75 1.57
N VAL A 127 -28.50 -13.49 1.76
CA VAL A 127 -27.94 -13.07 3.06
C VAL A 127 -28.08 -11.56 3.32
N GLU A 128 -28.30 -10.72 2.30
CA GLU A 128 -28.44 -9.26 2.48
C GLU A 128 -29.85 -8.79 2.89
N HIS A 129 -30.83 -9.69 3.04
CA HIS A 129 -32.23 -9.34 3.36
C HIS A 129 -32.66 -9.52 4.83
N ASP A 130 -31.75 -9.93 5.73
CA ASP A 130 -32.02 -9.96 7.18
C ASP A 130 -31.50 -8.66 7.85
N TYR A 131 -32.28 -7.59 7.78
CA TYR A 131 -32.17 -6.45 8.69
C TYR A 131 -33.51 -6.26 9.41
N ASP A 132 -33.59 -6.79 10.64
CA ASP A 132 -34.52 -6.35 11.69
C ASP A 132 -34.00 -5.08 12.40
#